data_AF-A0A967VEQ8-F1
#
_entry.id   AF-A0A967VEQ8-F1
#
_cell.length_a   1.000
_cell.length_b   1.000
_cell.length_c   1.000
_cell.angle_alpha   90.00
_cell.angle_beta   90.00
_cell.angle_gamma   90.00
#
_symmetry.space_group_name_H-M   'P 1'
#
loop_
_entity.id
_entity.type
_entity.pdbx_description
1 polymer ?
#
loop_
_entity_poly.entity_id
_entity_poly.type
_entity_poly.pdbx_seq_one_letter_code
_entity_poly.pdbx_strand_id
1 'polypeptide(L)'
;ALPELQHALADEVLKGGVPGVRQAIDRMNEKAAAEGMPKVKSEPLVALAEKLAPALKAAEWRDRAEAALAGIDAVDVKDIRSVVVAADSAARDEESRALAEQLRDGLTRRVETEHRKWLDELAENIAEGRTVRALRLSSRPPKAGAPLPPDMAERLATTASASLTSDVTQDRWATVLDAVAFSPVRAQVSPESLPEAPSEQLLGAVRKVAGKVPQIAAAFGVEPPTPTGRRERRAAPPPPPPPPAGPAGDSIPPAP
;
A
#
# COMPACT_ATOMS: atom_id res chain seq x y z
N ALA A 1 -4.20 -19.03 31.79
CA ALA A 1 -5.50 -18.37 31.59
C ALA A 1 -5.58 -17.13 32.47
N LEU A 2 -6.19 -16.05 31.98
CA LEU A 2 -6.38 -14.81 32.74
C LEU A 2 -7.49 -15.02 33.79
N PRO A 3 -7.35 -14.53 35.04
CA PRO A 3 -8.42 -14.60 36.04
C PRO A 3 -9.72 -13.94 35.54
N GLU A 4 -10.89 -14.53 35.85
CA GLU A 4 -12.20 -14.04 35.37
C GLU A 4 -12.46 -12.56 35.68
N LEU A 5 -12.06 -12.11 36.87
CA LEU A 5 -12.20 -10.70 37.30
C LEU A 5 -11.43 -9.71 36.42
N GLN A 6 -10.46 -10.17 35.63
CA GLN A 6 -9.63 -9.33 34.76
C GLN A 6 -10.10 -9.34 33.31
N HIS A 7 -11.10 -10.15 32.94
CA HIS A 7 -11.58 -10.28 31.56
C HIS A 7 -12.13 -8.96 31.01
N ALA A 8 -12.99 -8.28 31.78
CA ALA A 8 -13.56 -7.00 31.36
C ALA A 8 -12.49 -5.92 31.13
N LEU A 9 -11.43 -5.91 31.94
CA LEU A 9 -10.30 -5.00 31.74
C LEU A 9 -9.49 -5.39 30.50
N ALA A 10 -9.26 -6.68 30.27
CA ALA A 10 -8.55 -7.18 29.10
C ALA A 10 -9.29 -6.85 27.79
N ASP A 11 -10.61 -6.98 27.77
CA ASP A 11 -11.45 -6.60 26.62
C ASP A 11 -11.30 -5.11 26.28
N GLU A 12 -11.26 -4.25 27.30
CA GLU A 12 -11.07 -2.81 27.09
C GLU A 12 -9.66 -2.49 26.58
N VAL A 13 -8.64 -3.20 27.08
CA VAL A 13 -7.26 -3.10 26.57
C VAL A 13 -7.15 -3.54 25.12
N LEU A 14 -7.85 -4.62 24.71
CA LEU A 14 -7.85 -5.08 23.32
C LEU A 14 -8.56 -4.09 22.39
N LYS A 15 -9.64 -3.44 22.84
CA LYS A 15 -10.40 -2.47 22.04
C LYS A 15 -9.65 -1.16 21.80
N GLY A 16 -9.06 -0.58 22.85
CA GLY A 16 -8.54 0.80 22.81
C GLY A 16 -7.14 0.97 23.42
N GLY A 17 -6.49 -0.12 23.83
CA GLY A 17 -5.26 -0.07 24.60
C GLY A 17 -5.45 0.58 25.97
N VAL A 18 -4.33 0.85 26.65
CA VAL A 18 -4.33 1.56 27.94
C VAL A 18 -4.99 2.94 27.87
N PRO A 19 -4.86 3.74 26.78
CA PRO A 19 -5.63 4.98 26.65
C PRO A 19 -7.15 4.75 26.60
N GLY A 20 -7.62 3.69 25.95
CA GLY A 20 -9.03 3.29 25.96
C GLY A 20 -9.54 3.01 27.36
N VAL A 21 -8.76 2.25 28.15
CA VAL A 21 -9.06 1.99 29.57
C VAL A 21 -9.21 3.29 30.36
N ARG A 22 -8.31 4.27 30.18
CA ARG A 22 -8.43 5.58 30.85
C ARG A 22 -9.75 6.27 30.52
N GLN A 23 -10.09 6.35 29.23
CA GLN A 23 -11.33 6.97 28.78
C GLN A 23 -12.58 6.23 29.28
N ALA A 24 -12.54 4.90 29.36
CA ALA A 24 -13.64 4.11 29.88
C ALA A 24 -13.88 4.40 31.37
N ILE A 25 -12.81 4.47 32.16
CA ILE A 25 -12.89 4.82 33.59
C ILE A 25 -13.43 6.24 33.78
N ASP A 26 -12.98 7.20 32.96
CA ASP A 26 -13.47 8.58 33.02
C ASP A 26 -14.98 8.65 32.78
N ARG A 27 -15.48 7.98 31.73
CA ARG A 27 -16.93 7.88 31.45
C ARG A 27 -17.71 7.21 32.61
N MET A 28 -17.14 6.15 33.20
CA MET A 28 -17.76 5.48 34.36
C MET A 28 -17.83 6.43 35.57
N ASN A 29 -16.80 7.23 35.80
CA ASN A 29 -16.73 8.18 36.91
C ASN A 29 -17.65 9.39 36.73
N GLU A 30 -17.85 9.85 35.49
CA GLU A 30 -18.85 10.87 35.16
C GLU A 30 -20.26 10.36 35.48
N LYS A 31 -20.58 9.11 35.07
CA LYS A 31 -21.86 8.48 35.36
C LYS A 31 -22.06 8.26 36.86
N ALA A 32 -21.07 7.73 37.56
CA ALA A 32 -21.12 7.53 39.00
C ALA A 32 -21.37 8.86 39.75
N ALA A 33 -20.71 9.95 39.31
CA ALA A 33 -20.94 11.27 39.88
C ALA A 33 -22.38 11.77 39.65
N ALA A 34 -22.95 11.55 38.47
CA ALA A 34 -24.33 11.91 38.16
C ALA A 34 -25.36 11.11 38.99
N GLU A 35 -25.04 9.86 39.33
CA GLU A 35 -25.88 8.96 40.12
C GLU A 35 -25.60 9.04 41.64
N GLY A 36 -24.71 9.93 42.09
CA GLY A 36 -24.34 10.08 43.49
C GLY A 36 -23.55 8.89 44.06
N MET A 37 -23.01 8.03 43.20
CA MET A 37 -22.19 6.86 43.56
C MET A 37 -20.71 7.23 43.71
N PRO A 38 -19.93 6.49 44.52
CA PRO A 38 -18.50 6.72 44.66
C PRO A 38 -17.75 6.47 43.34
N LYS A 39 -16.77 7.33 43.05
CA LYS A 39 -15.90 7.20 41.87
C LYS A 39 -14.93 6.01 42.00
N VAL A 40 -14.68 5.35 40.87
CA VAL A 40 -13.67 4.32 40.71
C VAL A 40 -12.27 4.95 40.68
N LYS A 41 -11.33 4.35 41.43
CA LYS A 41 -9.91 4.75 41.40
C LYS A 41 -9.27 4.27 40.11
N SER A 42 -8.77 5.19 39.29
CA SER A 42 -8.22 4.90 37.96
C SER A 42 -6.82 4.28 38.00
N GLU A 43 -5.93 4.79 38.85
CA GLU A 43 -4.51 4.42 38.87
C GLU A 43 -4.25 2.91 38.99
N PRO A 44 -4.90 2.14 39.89
CA PRO A 44 -4.65 0.71 40.01
C PRO A 44 -5.10 -0.09 38.77
N LEU A 45 -6.20 0.32 38.15
CA LEU A 45 -6.74 -0.32 36.94
C LEU A 45 -5.86 -0.02 35.72
N VAL A 46 -5.35 1.21 35.61
CA VAL A 46 -4.42 1.61 34.56
C VAL A 46 -3.09 0.87 34.70
N ALA A 47 -2.55 0.77 35.91
CA ALA A 47 -1.31 0.02 36.17
C ALA A 47 -1.47 -1.48 35.83
N LEU A 48 -2.63 -2.07 36.14
CA LEU A 48 -2.93 -3.44 35.76
C LEU A 48 -3.07 -3.60 34.24
N ALA A 49 -3.74 -2.67 33.57
CA ALA A 49 -3.86 -2.65 32.10
C ALA A 49 -2.49 -2.57 31.42
N GLU A 50 -1.58 -1.71 31.91
CA GLU A 50 -0.21 -1.60 31.40
C GLU A 50 0.58 -2.91 31.57
N LYS A 51 0.38 -3.61 32.69
CA LYS A 51 0.99 -4.92 32.94
C LYS A 51 0.45 -6.00 32.01
N LEU A 52 -0.85 -5.99 31.72
CA LEU A 52 -1.50 -7.00 30.87
C LEU A 52 -1.30 -6.76 29.37
N ALA A 53 -1.16 -5.50 28.94
CA ALA A 53 -1.16 -5.12 27.53
C ALA A 53 -0.13 -5.87 26.66
N PRO A 54 1.13 -6.10 27.08
CA PRO A 54 2.08 -6.85 26.26
C PRO A 54 1.64 -8.29 25.99
N ALA A 55 1.12 -8.98 27.02
CA ALA A 55 0.68 -10.37 26.90
C ALA A 55 -0.59 -10.49 26.05
N LEU A 56 -1.54 -9.55 26.20
CA LEU A 56 -2.76 -9.51 25.40
C LEU A 56 -2.45 -9.26 23.92
N LYS A 57 -1.55 -8.30 23.62
CA LYS A 57 -1.12 -8.03 22.23
C LYS A 57 -0.39 -9.21 21.60
N ALA A 58 0.44 -9.92 22.37
CA ALA A 58 1.11 -11.12 21.89
C ALA A 58 0.12 -12.24 21.57
N ALA A 59 -0.90 -12.43 22.42
CA ALA A 59 -1.96 -13.42 22.19
C ALA A 59 -2.80 -13.07 20.96
N GLU A 60 -3.29 -11.83 20.85
CA GLU A 60 -4.06 -11.37 19.69
C GLU A 60 -3.24 -11.48 18.38
N TRP A 61 -1.95 -11.14 18.44
CA TRP A 61 -1.07 -11.33 17.29
C TRP A 61 -0.93 -12.80 16.91
N ARG A 62 -0.74 -13.71 17.88
CA ARG A 62 -0.67 -15.16 17.62
C ARG A 62 -1.95 -15.67 16.96
N ASP A 63 -3.13 -15.30 17.46
CA ASP A 63 -4.41 -15.69 16.86
C ASP A 63 -4.52 -15.23 15.40
N ARG A 64 -4.13 -13.97 15.13
CA ARG A 64 -4.10 -13.43 13.76
C ARG A 64 -3.05 -14.12 12.89
N ALA A 65 -1.90 -14.47 13.45
CA ALA A 65 -0.81 -15.13 12.76
C ALA A 65 -1.16 -16.57 12.37
N GLU A 66 -1.78 -17.33 13.28
CA GLU A 66 -2.29 -18.67 13.02
C GLU A 66 -3.38 -18.65 11.96
N ALA A 67 -4.34 -17.71 12.05
CA ALA A 67 -5.37 -17.55 11.04
C ALA A 67 -4.80 -17.16 9.66
N ALA A 68 -3.83 -16.25 9.63
CA ALA A 68 -3.16 -15.83 8.40
C ALA A 68 -2.36 -16.98 7.78
N LEU A 69 -1.70 -17.81 8.59
CA LEU A 69 -0.95 -18.96 8.12
C LEU A 69 -1.86 -20.06 7.59
N ALA A 70 -2.96 -20.35 8.29
CA ALA A 70 -3.96 -21.33 7.85
C ALA A 70 -4.64 -20.91 6.54
N GLY A 71 -4.87 -19.61 6.36
CA GLY A 71 -5.50 -19.02 5.18
C GLY A 71 -4.54 -18.41 4.16
N ILE A 72 -3.25 -18.75 4.19
CA ILE A 72 -2.20 -17.98 3.50
C ILE A 72 -2.39 -17.85 1.98
N ASP A 73 -3.12 -18.79 1.38
CA ASP A 73 -3.43 -18.79 -0.04
C ASP A 73 -4.71 -18.03 -0.43
N ALA A 74 -5.52 -17.62 0.55
CA ALA A 74 -6.78 -16.92 0.33
C ALA A 74 -6.78 -15.50 0.90
N VAL A 75 -6.01 -15.25 1.95
CA VAL A 75 -5.88 -13.93 2.58
C VAL A 75 -5.11 -12.97 1.66
N ASP A 76 -5.49 -11.70 1.65
CA ASP A 76 -4.80 -10.66 0.89
C ASP A 76 -3.34 -10.53 1.37
N VAL A 77 -2.40 -10.48 0.43
CA VAL A 77 -0.96 -10.34 0.69
C VAL A 77 -0.64 -9.10 1.54
N LYS A 78 -1.41 -8.02 1.42
CA LYS A 78 -1.27 -6.81 2.26
C LYS A 78 -1.58 -7.10 3.73
N ASP A 79 -2.58 -7.91 4.01
CA ASP A 79 -2.97 -8.24 5.37
C ASP A 79 -1.95 -9.18 6.01
N ILE A 80 -1.43 -10.15 5.25
CA ILE A 80 -0.31 -10.99 5.69
C ILE A 80 0.92 -10.13 6.02
N ARG A 81 1.26 -9.13 5.18
CA ARG A 81 2.34 -8.17 5.46
C ARG A 81 2.11 -7.41 6.77
N SER A 82 0.88 -6.98 7.04
CA SER A 82 0.53 -6.29 8.28
C SER A 82 0.79 -7.16 9.52
N VAL A 83 0.42 -8.45 9.45
CA VAL A 83 0.67 -9.42 10.52
C VAL A 83 2.18 -9.68 10.72
N VAL A 84 2.94 -9.81 9.63
CA VAL A 84 4.40 -9.98 9.67
C VAL A 84 5.07 -8.77 10.30
N VAL A 85 4.68 -7.54 9.94
CA VAL A 85 5.25 -6.31 10.54
C VAL A 85 4.91 -6.22 12.03
N ALA A 86 3.69 -6.59 12.42
CA ALA A 86 3.30 -6.60 13.83
C ALA A 86 4.14 -7.57 14.69
N ALA A 87 4.71 -8.62 14.07
CA ALA A 87 5.51 -9.63 14.75
C ALA A 87 6.74 -9.03 15.44
N ASP A 88 7.34 -7.97 14.89
CA ASP A 88 8.55 -7.32 15.44
C ASP A 88 8.36 -6.85 16.89
N SER A 89 7.14 -6.53 17.29
CA SER A 89 6.81 -6.08 18.65
C SER A 89 6.14 -7.16 19.52
N ALA A 90 5.50 -8.15 18.89
CA ALA A 90 4.63 -9.13 19.52
C ALA A 90 5.29 -10.52 19.71
N ALA A 91 6.19 -10.93 18.83
CA ALA A 91 6.81 -12.26 18.83
C ALA A 91 8.04 -12.31 19.77
N ARG A 92 7.79 -12.45 21.08
CA ARG A 92 8.84 -12.40 22.12
C ARG A 92 9.31 -13.76 22.63
N ASP A 93 8.52 -14.79 22.42
CA ASP A 93 8.86 -16.18 22.73
C ASP A 93 9.23 -16.96 21.48
N GLU A 94 9.80 -18.15 21.66
CA GLU A 94 10.35 -18.95 20.57
C GLU A 94 9.27 -19.45 19.61
N GLU A 95 8.11 -19.87 20.12
CA GLU A 95 6.98 -20.32 19.30
C GLU A 95 6.47 -19.18 18.42
N SER A 96 6.33 -17.99 18.98
CA SER A 96 5.92 -16.80 18.23
C SER A 96 6.95 -16.39 17.18
N ARG A 97 8.26 -16.51 17.48
CA ARG A 97 9.31 -16.27 16.47
C ARG A 97 9.23 -17.28 15.33
N ALA A 98 9.06 -18.56 15.65
CA ALA A 98 8.91 -19.62 14.65
C ALA A 98 7.68 -19.38 13.76
N LEU A 99 6.56 -18.95 14.34
CA LEU A 99 5.35 -18.59 13.59
C LEU A 99 5.57 -17.38 12.67
N ALA A 100 6.30 -16.37 13.15
CA ALA A 100 6.66 -15.20 12.35
C ALA A 100 7.53 -15.58 11.14
N GLU A 101 8.52 -16.47 11.31
CA GLU A 101 9.33 -17.00 10.20
C GLU A 101 8.48 -17.76 9.18
N GLN A 102 7.57 -18.64 9.64
CA GLN A 102 6.67 -19.37 8.74
C GLN A 102 5.79 -18.41 7.90
N LEU A 103 5.31 -17.31 8.51
CA LEU A 103 4.57 -16.28 7.80
C LEU A 103 5.45 -15.52 6.80
N ARG A 104 6.72 -15.20 7.12
CA ARG A 104 7.66 -14.56 6.19
C ARG A 104 7.94 -15.45 4.97
N ASP A 105 8.19 -16.73 5.19
CA ASP A 105 8.43 -17.72 4.14
C ASP A 105 7.19 -17.93 3.28
N GLY A 106 6.03 -18.06 3.92
CA GLY A 106 4.76 -18.20 3.25
C GLY A 106 4.40 -16.97 2.41
N LEU A 107 4.57 -15.77 2.96
CA LEU A 107 4.39 -14.50 2.25
C LEU A 107 5.30 -14.40 1.02
N THR A 108 6.58 -14.77 1.17
CA THR A 108 7.55 -14.76 0.07
C THR A 108 7.10 -15.70 -1.05
N ARG A 109 6.78 -16.95 -0.72
CA ARG A 109 6.26 -17.93 -1.68
C ARG A 109 4.97 -17.47 -2.36
N ARG A 110 4.07 -16.81 -1.62
CA ARG A 110 2.82 -16.30 -2.16
C ARG A 110 3.05 -15.19 -3.17
N VAL A 111 3.91 -14.22 -2.84
CA VAL A 111 4.29 -13.13 -3.74
C VAL A 111 4.94 -13.66 -5.01
N GLU A 112 5.84 -14.64 -4.90
CA GLU A 112 6.48 -15.28 -6.05
C GLU A 112 5.48 -16.03 -6.93
N THR A 113 4.53 -16.73 -6.31
CA THR A 113 3.46 -17.47 -7.02
C THR A 113 2.55 -16.51 -7.78
N GLU A 114 2.10 -15.42 -7.16
CA GLU A 114 1.29 -14.41 -7.81
C GLU A 114 2.03 -13.71 -8.95
N HIS A 115 3.33 -13.41 -8.74
CA HIS A 115 4.17 -12.86 -9.80
C HIS A 115 4.31 -13.81 -10.98
N ARG A 116 4.52 -15.11 -10.73
CA ARG A 116 4.59 -16.13 -11.78
C ARG A 116 3.28 -16.25 -12.54
N LYS A 117 2.14 -16.35 -11.84
CA LYS A 117 0.80 -16.37 -12.46
C LYS A 117 0.55 -15.16 -13.36
N TRP A 118 0.98 -13.97 -12.91
CA TRP A 118 0.88 -12.76 -13.72
C TRP A 118 1.71 -12.82 -14.99
N LEU A 119 2.96 -13.33 -14.91
CA LEU A 119 3.80 -13.53 -16.08
C LEU A 119 3.23 -14.59 -17.03
N ASP A 120 2.70 -15.69 -16.50
CA ASP A 120 2.09 -16.77 -17.28
C ASP A 120 0.84 -16.28 -18.01
N GLU A 121 -0.05 -15.56 -17.33
CA GLU A 121 -1.23 -14.96 -17.95
C GLU A 121 -0.84 -13.93 -19.02
N LEU A 122 0.20 -13.13 -18.77
CA LEU A 122 0.70 -12.17 -19.75
C LEU A 122 1.28 -12.87 -20.99
N ALA A 123 2.06 -13.93 -20.80
CA ALA A 123 2.62 -14.74 -21.88
C ALA A 123 1.50 -15.39 -22.73
N GLU A 124 0.48 -15.96 -22.09
CA GLU A 124 -0.69 -16.53 -22.76
C GLU A 124 -1.44 -15.47 -23.58
N ASN A 125 -1.67 -14.28 -23.02
CA ASN A 125 -2.33 -13.19 -23.73
C ASN A 125 -1.53 -12.69 -24.95
N ILE A 126 -0.20 -12.68 -24.86
CA ILE A 126 0.66 -12.35 -26.01
C ILE A 126 0.56 -13.45 -27.06
N ALA A 127 0.66 -14.72 -26.66
CA ALA A 127 0.61 -15.87 -27.57
C ALA A 127 -0.73 -15.98 -28.33
N GLU A 128 -1.84 -15.65 -27.66
CA GLU A 128 -3.17 -15.63 -28.27
C GLU A 128 -3.48 -14.35 -29.08
N GLY A 129 -2.54 -13.40 -29.16
CA GLY A 129 -2.76 -12.13 -29.87
C GLY A 129 -3.79 -11.20 -29.19
N ARG A 130 -4.05 -11.39 -27.88
CA ARG A 130 -4.94 -10.54 -27.07
C ARG A 130 -4.22 -9.25 -26.64
N THR A 131 -3.72 -8.47 -27.61
CA THR A 131 -2.82 -7.31 -27.41
C THR A 131 -3.30 -6.32 -26.35
N VAL A 132 -4.56 -5.87 -26.42
CA VAL A 132 -5.11 -4.89 -25.47
C VAL A 132 -5.16 -5.44 -24.05
N ARG A 133 -5.49 -6.74 -23.89
CA ARG A 133 -5.51 -7.40 -22.59
C ARG A 133 -4.10 -7.54 -22.03
N ALA A 134 -3.14 -7.99 -22.85
CA ALA A 134 -1.73 -8.07 -22.48
C ALA A 134 -1.17 -6.70 -22.01
N LEU A 135 -1.41 -5.63 -22.78
CA LEU A 135 -0.99 -4.28 -22.42
C LEU A 135 -1.60 -3.80 -21.09
N ARG A 136 -2.90 -4.04 -20.87
CA ARG A 136 -3.58 -3.67 -19.61
C ARG A 136 -3.14 -4.50 -18.42
N LEU A 137 -2.75 -5.75 -18.62
CA LEU A 137 -2.22 -6.62 -17.58
C LEU A 137 -0.78 -6.22 -17.22
N SER A 138 0.03 -5.83 -18.21
CA SER A 138 1.42 -5.41 -18.01
C SER A 138 1.59 -4.18 -17.11
N SER A 139 0.56 -3.34 -16.97
CA SER A 139 0.57 -2.15 -16.11
C SER A 139 0.13 -2.42 -14.66
N ARG A 140 -0.24 -3.67 -14.34
CA ARG A 140 -0.75 -4.08 -13.02
C ARG A 140 0.04 -5.27 -12.43
N PRO A 141 1.36 -5.12 -12.21
CA PRO A 141 2.12 -6.17 -11.55
C PRO A 141 1.65 -6.37 -10.10
N PRO A 142 1.68 -7.61 -9.54
CA PRO A 142 1.33 -7.87 -8.14
C PRO A 142 2.14 -7.03 -7.14
N LYS A 143 3.39 -6.71 -7.51
CA LYS A 143 4.24 -5.76 -6.78
C LYS A 143 4.42 -4.50 -7.62
N ALA A 144 4.00 -3.36 -7.06
CA ALA A 144 4.16 -2.07 -7.72
C ALA A 144 5.63 -1.82 -8.09
N GLY A 145 5.87 -1.45 -9.35
CA GLY A 145 7.21 -1.22 -9.88
C GLY A 145 8.01 -2.49 -10.19
N ALA A 146 7.44 -3.69 -10.10
CA ALA A 146 8.11 -4.89 -10.58
C ALA A 146 8.39 -4.75 -12.10
N PRO A 147 9.64 -4.93 -12.52
CA PRO A 147 10.00 -4.79 -13.93
C PRO A 147 9.41 -5.95 -14.74
N LEU A 148 9.06 -5.66 -15.99
CA LEU A 148 8.71 -6.69 -16.96
C LEU A 148 10.00 -7.36 -17.48
N PRO A 149 10.05 -8.70 -17.61
CA PRO A 149 11.20 -9.37 -18.21
C PRO A 149 11.52 -8.81 -19.62
N PRO A 150 12.80 -8.57 -19.97
CA PRO A 150 13.15 -7.88 -21.21
C PRO A 150 12.62 -8.54 -22.48
N ASP A 151 12.69 -9.87 -22.55
CA ASP A 151 12.20 -10.68 -23.66
C ASP A 151 10.67 -10.57 -23.81
N MET A 152 9.95 -10.53 -22.68
CA MET A 152 8.50 -10.34 -22.67
C MET A 152 8.11 -8.90 -23.03
N ALA A 153 8.90 -7.92 -22.59
CA ALA A 153 8.72 -6.52 -22.95
C ALA A 153 8.88 -6.30 -24.46
N GLU A 154 9.91 -6.90 -25.05
CA GLU A 154 10.15 -6.87 -26.49
C GLU A 154 8.98 -7.50 -27.25
N ARG A 155 8.58 -8.73 -26.91
CA ARG A 155 7.43 -9.40 -27.54
C ARG A 155 6.15 -8.56 -27.45
N LEU A 156 5.86 -7.99 -26.28
CA LEU A 156 4.68 -7.16 -26.07
C LEU A 156 4.74 -5.88 -26.91
N ALA A 157 5.90 -5.23 -27.01
CA ALA A 157 6.11 -4.05 -27.84
C ALA A 157 5.90 -4.38 -29.33
N THR A 158 6.50 -5.47 -29.82
CA THR A 158 6.33 -5.96 -31.19
C THR A 158 4.87 -6.23 -31.52
N THR A 159 4.16 -6.98 -30.67
CA THR A 159 2.73 -7.27 -30.89
C THR A 159 1.87 -6.00 -30.85
N ALA A 160 2.21 -5.04 -29.99
CA ALA A 160 1.50 -3.75 -29.93
C ALA A 160 1.74 -2.90 -31.18
N SER A 161 2.98 -2.84 -31.66
CA SER A 161 3.36 -2.19 -32.92
C SER A 161 2.61 -2.77 -34.12
N ALA A 162 2.61 -4.10 -34.26
CA ALA A 162 1.88 -4.80 -35.33
C ALA A 162 0.36 -4.65 -35.23
N SER A 163 -0.18 -4.26 -34.08
CA SER A 163 -1.62 -3.98 -33.90
C SER A 163 -2.00 -2.53 -34.28
N LEU A 164 -1.02 -1.67 -34.56
CA LEU A 164 -1.20 -0.26 -34.91
C LEU A 164 -0.84 -0.05 -36.39
N THR A 165 -1.80 -0.31 -37.25
CA THR A 165 -1.66 -0.31 -38.72
C THR A 165 -2.92 0.27 -39.37
N SER A 166 -2.85 0.65 -40.65
CA SER A 166 -3.91 1.32 -41.40
C SER A 166 -5.06 0.40 -41.84
N ASP A 167 -4.85 -0.92 -41.82
CA ASP A 167 -5.82 -1.96 -42.16
C ASP A 167 -6.81 -2.29 -41.02
N VAL A 168 -6.54 -1.83 -39.80
CA VAL A 168 -7.50 -1.95 -38.69
C VAL A 168 -8.42 -0.73 -38.59
N THR A 169 -9.59 -0.93 -37.97
CA THR A 169 -10.51 0.18 -37.72
C THR A 169 -9.88 1.22 -36.78
N GLN A 170 -10.22 2.49 -36.98
CA GLN A 170 -9.69 3.58 -36.15
C GLN A 170 -10.13 3.48 -34.68
N ASP A 171 -11.30 2.91 -34.39
CA ASP A 171 -11.73 2.60 -33.02
C ASP A 171 -10.83 1.55 -32.36
N ARG A 172 -10.45 0.50 -33.09
CA ARG A 172 -9.50 -0.51 -32.61
C ARG A 172 -8.13 0.12 -32.40
N TRP A 173 -7.68 0.95 -33.34
CA TRP A 173 -6.44 1.71 -33.23
C TRP A 173 -6.42 2.55 -31.95
N ALA A 174 -7.47 3.35 -31.70
CA ALA A 174 -7.60 4.18 -30.50
C ALA A 174 -7.64 3.34 -29.21
N THR A 175 -8.25 2.16 -29.25
CA THR A 175 -8.29 1.22 -28.11
C THR A 175 -6.90 0.67 -27.78
N VAL A 176 -6.12 0.30 -28.79
CA VAL A 176 -4.73 -0.15 -28.60
C VAL A 176 -3.88 1.00 -28.08
N LEU A 177 -4.01 2.20 -28.64
CA LEU A 177 -3.31 3.40 -28.18
C LEU A 177 -3.55 3.68 -26.68
N ASP A 178 -4.82 3.64 -26.24
CA ASP A 178 -5.17 3.85 -24.82
C ASP A 178 -4.49 2.83 -23.92
N ALA A 179 -4.43 1.56 -24.34
CA ALA A 179 -3.72 0.52 -23.60
C ALA A 179 -2.19 0.72 -23.60
N VAL A 180 -1.61 1.09 -24.74
CA VAL A 180 -0.17 1.40 -24.86
C VAL A 180 0.22 2.54 -23.93
N ALA A 181 -0.59 3.60 -23.84
CA ALA A 181 -0.29 4.80 -23.05
C ALA A 181 0.01 4.52 -21.56
N PHE A 182 -0.51 3.43 -21.00
CA PHE A 182 -0.28 3.04 -19.60
C PHE A 182 0.65 1.82 -19.45
N SER A 183 1.11 1.23 -20.54
CA SER A 183 2.02 0.09 -20.49
C SER A 183 3.46 0.52 -20.15
N PRO A 184 4.25 -0.33 -19.46
CA PRO A 184 5.69 -0.14 -19.30
C PRO A 184 6.43 -0.11 -20.65
N VAL A 185 5.92 -0.77 -21.71
CA VAL A 185 6.61 -0.84 -23.02
C VAL A 185 6.29 0.32 -23.95
N ARG A 186 5.50 1.31 -23.50
CA ARG A 186 4.96 2.39 -24.35
C ARG A 186 6.01 3.18 -25.14
N ALA A 187 7.24 3.27 -24.66
CA ALA A 187 8.32 3.98 -25.34
C ALA A 187 8.93 3.18 -26.51
N GLN A 188 8.74 1.85 -26.53
CA GLN A 188 9.26 0.94 -27.55
C GLN A 188 8.23 0.71 -28.68
N VAL A 189 6.97 1.09 -28.48
CA VAL A 189 5.91 0.91 -29.47
C VAL A 189 6.00 2.00 -30.54
N SER A 190 6.11 1.55 -31.79
CA SER A 190 6.04 2.34 -33.02
C SER A 190 4.98 1.75 -33.97
N PRO A 191 3.97 2.51 -34.42
CA PRO A 191 2.98 2.03 -35.38
C PRO A 191 3.62 1.56 -36.69
N GLU A 192 3.18 0.44 -37.25
CA GLU A 192 3.65 -0.04 -38.56
C GLU A 192 3.15 0.86 -39.71
N SER A 193 1.94 1.37 -39.59
CA SER A 193 1.39 2.34 -40.53
C SER A 193 0.32 3.21 -39.87
N LEU A 194 0.12 4.40 -40.45
CA LEU A 194 -0.88 5.36 -39.98
C LEU A 194 -2.12 5.28 -40.87
N PRO A 195 -3.33 5.43 -40.32
CA PRO A 195 -4.54 5.58 -41.14
C PRO A 195 -4.41 6.77 -42.10
N GLU A 196 -4.74 6.60 -43.38
CA GLU A 196 -4.59 7.64 -44.41
C GLU A 196 -5.41 8.91 -44.12
N ALA A 197 -6.61 8.73 -43.55
CA ALA A 197 -7.50 9.82 -43.16
C ALA A 197 -7.95 9.65 -41.69
N PRO A 198 -7.15 10.10 -40.71
CA PRO A 198 -7.50 10.04 -39.30
C PRO A 198 -8.77 10.83 -38.99
N SER A 199 -9.73 10.19 -38.31
CA SER A 199 -10.94 10.84 -37.82
C SER A 199 -10.64 11.79 -36.66
N GLU A 200 -11.52 12.77 -36.43
CA GLU A 200 -11.40 13.66 -35.25
C GLU A 200 -11.44 12.90 -33.93
N GLN A 201 -12.16 11.77 -33.87
CA GLN A 201 -12.19 10.91 -32.70
C GLN A 201 -10.81 10.29 -32.43
N LEU A 202 -10.16 9.77 -33.48
CA LEU A 202 -8.81 9.21 -33.38
C LEU A 202 -7.79 10.29 -32.99
N LEU A 203 -7.83 11.45 -33.64
CA LEU A 203 -6.98 12.60 -33.29
C LEU A 203 -7.22 13.07 -31.85
N GLY A 204 -8.47 13.08 -31.39
CA GLY A 204 -8.83 13.34 -30.00
C GLY A 204 -8.20 12.34 -29.02
N ALA A 205 -8.21 11.05 -29.36
CA ALA A 205 -7.55 10.01 -28.58
C ALA A 205 -6.03 10.21 -28.53
N VAL A 206 -5.39 10.53 -29.67
CA VAL A 206 -3.95 10.83 -29.76
C VAL A 206 -3.59 12.03 -28.88
N ARG A 207 -4.31 13.15 -29.01
CA ARG A 207 -4.09 14.35 -28.18
C ARG A 207 -4.20 14.05 -26.68
N LYS A 208 -5.20 13.24 -26.28
CA LYS A 208 -5.43 12.85 -24.87
C LYS A 208 -4.20 12.15 -24.25
N VAL A 209 -3.49 11.33 -25.01
CA VAL A 209 -2.36 10.54 -24.51
C VAL A 209 -1.00 11.03 -24.98
N ALA A 210 -0.92 12.16 -25.67
CA ALA A 210 0.32 12.66 -26.30
C ALA A 210 1.50 12.78 -25.32
N GLY A 211 1.26 13.20 -24.07
CA GLY A 211 2.30 13.28 -23.05
C GLY A 211 2.84 11.92 -22.57
N LYS A 212 2.10 10.82 -22.81
CA LYS A 212 2.50 9.45 -22.43
C LYS A 212 3.19 8.70 -23.57
N VAL A 213 2.81 9.01 -24.82
CA VAL A 213 3.32 8.38 -26.06
C VAL A 213 3.74 9.46 -27.07
N PRO A 214 4.74 10.29 -26.76
CA PRO A 214 5.12 11.44 -27.58
C PRO A 214 5.57 11.04 -28.99
N GLN A 215 6.20 9.88 -29.15
CA GLN A 215 6.65 9.39 -30.46
C GLN A 215 5.48 9.04 -31.39
N ILE A 216 4.36 8.54 -30.83
CA ILE A 216 3.16 8.26 -31.60
C ILE A 216 2.42 9.56 -31.92
N ALA A 217 2.32 10.47 -30.96
CA ALA A 217 1.70 11.78 -31.18
C ALA A 217 2.39 12.57 -32.31
N ALA A 218 3.73 12.57 -32.32
CA ALA A 218 4.52 13.19 -33.38
C ALA A 218 4.21 12.60 -34.77
N ALA A 219 3.95 11.29 -34.87
CA ALA A 219 3.58 10.64 -36.12
C ALA A 219 2.23 11.15 -36.68
N PHE A 220 1.33 11.64 -35.82
CA PHE A 220 0.07 12.30 -36.20
C PHE A 220 0.19 13.83 -36.32
N GLY A 221 1.41 14.40 -36.21
CA GLY A 221 1.62 15.84 -36.19
C GLY A 221 1.05 16.54 -34.95
N VAL A 222 0.81 15.80 -33.87
CA VAL A 222 0.35 16.35 -32.59
C VAL A 222 1.56 16.67 -31.72
N GLU A 223 1.81 17.96 -31.47
CA GLU A 223 2.87 18.41 -30.57
C GLU A 223 2.59 17.89 -29.14
N PRO A 224 3.52 17.17 -28.50
CA PRO A 224 3.33 16.71 -27.13
C PRO A 224 3.26 17.93 -26.19
N PRO A 225 2.41 17.89 -25.14
CA PRO A 225 2.38 18.97 -24.17
C PRO A 225 3.77 19.15 -23.58
N THR A 226 4.29 20.37 -23.61
CA THR A 226 5.58 20.71 -23.01
C THR A 226 5.55 20.23 -21.56
N PRO A 227 6.54 19.45 -21.08
CA PRO A 227 6.55 19.00 -19.70
C PRO A 227 6.55 20.25 -18.82
N THR A 228 5.40 20.57 -18.24
CA THR A 228 5.29 21.67 -17.29
C THR A 228 6.22 21.31 -16.16
N GLY A 229 7.27 22.12 -16.00
CA GLY A 229 8.30 21.93 -15.00
C GLY A 229 7.64 21.54 -13.68
N ARG A 230 8.07 20.40 -13.15
CA ARG A 230 7.73 19.88 -11.82
C ARG A 230 7.58 21.09 -10.91
N ARG A 231 6.33 21.47 -10.58
CA ARG A 231 6.03 22.57 -9.65
C ARG A 231 6.95 22.32 -8.46
N GLU A 232 7.98 23.15 -8.32
CA GLU A 232 8.89 23.05 -7.18
C GLU A 232 7.98 23.06 -5.97
N ARG A 233 7.93 21.93 -5.27
CA ARG A 233 7.21 21.86 -4.01
C ARG A 233 7.91 22.87 -3.15
N ARG A 234 7.30 24.05 -3.02
CA ARG A 234 7.76 25.15 -2.19
C ARG A 234 8.19 24.52 -0.86
N ALA A 235 9.48 24.48 -0.61
CA ALA A 235 10.03 23.87 0.59
C ALA A 235 9.30 24.51 1.77
N ALA A 236 8.71 23.69 2.64
CA ALA A 236 8.09 24.20 3.85
C ALA A 236 9.17 24.97 4.63
N PRO A 237 8.87 26.18 5.14
CA PRO A 237 9.84 26.93 5.93
C PRO A 237 10.28 26.08 7.14
N PRO A 238 11.56 26.15 7.54
CA PRO A 238 12.05 25.39 8.68
C PRO A 238 11.29 25.75 9.95
N PRO A 239 11.10 24.80 10.89
CA PRO A 239 10.42 25.07 12.15
C PRO A 239 11.17 26.13 12.97
N PRO A 240 10.45 26.98 13.74
CA PRO A 240 11.08 28.00 14.56
C PRO A 240 11.98 27.38 15.64
N PRO A 241 13.07 28.07 16.04
CA PRO A 241 13.98 27.58 17.07
C PRO A 241 13.27 27.47 18.43
N PRO A 242 13.68 26.53 19.29
CA PRO A 242 13.10 26.36 20.62
C PRO A 242 13.36 27.61 21.49
N PRO A 243 12.43 27.94 22.42
CA PRO A 243 12.59 29.08 23.30
C PRO A 243 13.77 28.89 24.27
N PRO A 244 14.46 30.00 24.66
CA PRO A 244 15.60 29.92 25.56
C PRO A 244 15.19 29.43 26.94
N ALA A 245 16.01 28.57 27.53
CA ALA A 245 15.86 28.09 28.90
C ALA A 245 15.91 29.28 29.86
N GLY A 246 14.90 29.38 30.74
CA GLY A 246 14.84 30.39 31.79
C GLY A 246 16.00 30.26 32.78
N PRO A 247 16.33 31.35 33.49
CA PRO A 247 17.52 31.42 34.34
C PRO A 247 17.43 30.44 35.52
N ALA A 248 18.53 29.71 35.73
CA ALA A 248 18.74 28.86 36.90
C ALA A 248 18.66 29.70 38.18
N GLY A 249 17.85 29.25 39.14
CA GLY A 249 17.60 29.94 40.40
C GLY A 249 18.84 30.13 41.25
N ASP A 250 18.88 31.29 41.92
CA ASP A 250 19.90 31.68 42.88
C ASP A 250 20.04 30.66 44.01
N SER A 251 21.27 30.18 44.17
CA SER A 251 21.75 29.44 45.33
C SER A 251 21.79 30.33 46.57
N ILE A 252 21.02 29.94 47.60
CA ILE A 252 20.99 30.54 48.93
C ILE A 252 22.32 30.23 49.66
N PRO A 253 23.04 31.22 50.23
CA PRO A 253 24.21 30.96 51.06
C PRO A 253 23.80 30.59 52.51
N PRO A 254 24.63 29.81 53.25
CA PRO A 254 24.30 29.36 54.60
C PRO A 254 24.44 30.49 55.64
N ALA A 255 23.56 30.45 56.64
CA ALA A 255 23.52 31.37 57.78
C ALA A 255 24.67 31.13 58.78
N PRO A 256 25.06 32.15 59.57
CA PRO A 256 26.17 32.08 60.53
C PRO A 256 25.89 31.21 61.76
#